data_AF-A0A556U3C4-F1
#
_entry.id   AF-A0A556U3C4-F1
#
_cell.length_a   1.000
_cell.length_b   1.000
_cell.length_c   1.000
_cell.angle_alpha   90.00
_cell.angle_beta   90.00
_cell.angle_gamma   90.00
#
_symmetry.space_group_name_H-M   'P 1'
#
loop_
_entity.id
_entity.type
_entity.pdbx_description
1 polymer ?
#
loop_
_entity_poly.entity_id
_entity_poly.type
_entity_poly.pdbx_seq_one_letter_code
_entity_poly.pdbx_strand_id
1 'polypeptide(L)'
;MLNTLGFCVEKMASSLPGAGIGVFVTRGQVPKGVVVAMYPGTVYQADEPVFFQSIRNPFVFRCIDAVLIDGNDKGLSKLVFRSCSGRDRLGPFRLSDSSWLTSCPENPLAEFDVPEDFPLELRQYLPNVNYSLQRRLRCVVLVSLRKIYSGEEVYSNYYTIVHNS
;
A
#
# COMPACT_ATOMS: atom_id res chain seq x y z
N MET A 1 20.37 -13.68 1.18
CA MET A 1 20.57 -12.27 0.74
C MET A 1 19.29 -11.86 0.05
N LEU A 2 18.67 -10.73 0.43
CA LEU A 2 17.44 -10.27 -0.21
C LEU A 2 17.78 -9.70 -1.59
N ASN A 3 17.06 -10.13 -2.63
CA ASN A 3 17.19 -9.55 -3.96
C ASN A 3 16.52 -8.17 -3.95
N THR A 4 17.24 -7.14 -4.40
CA THR A 4 16.71 -5.78 -4.50
C THR A 4 16.41 -5.45 -5.96
N LEU A 5 15.41 -4.59 -6.19
CA LEU A 5 15.01 -4.16 -7.53
C LEU A 5 15.92 -3.05 -8.12
N GLY A 6 16.89 -2.55 -7.34
CA GLY A 6 17.89 -1.58 -7.80
C GLY A 6 17.39 -0.13 -7.92
N PHE A 7 16.25 0.21 -7.32
CA PHE A 7 15.77 1.60 -7.23
C PHE A 7 15.27 1.95 -5.82
N CYS A 8 15.10 3.25 -5.54
CA CYS A 8 14.50 3.75 -4.30
C CYS A 8 13.39 4.75 -4.62
N VAL A 9 12.34 4.73 -3.81
CA VAL A 9 11.25 5.71 -3.85
C VAL A 9 11.17 6.47 -2.53
N GLU A 10 10.92 7.77 -2.60
CA GLU A 10 10.82 8.63 -1.42
C GLU A 10 9.64 9.61 -1.55
N LYS A 11 9.11 10.04 -0.40
CA LYS A 11 8.07 11.06 -0.33
C LYS A 11 8.71 12.45 -0.36
N MET A 12 8.27 13.31 -1.28
CA MET A 12 8.76 14.68 -1.42
C MET A 12 7.59 15.64 -1.76
N ALA A 13 7.83 16.95 -1.71
CA ALA A 13 6.84 17.91 -2.19
C ALA A 13 6.50 17.63 -3.66
N SER A 14 5.20 17.50 -3.97
CA SER A 14 4.75 17.21 -5.32
C SER A 14 5.10 18.37 -6.26
N SER A 15 5.43 18.04 -7.50
CA SER A 15 5.60 19.02 -8.57
C SER A 15 4.27 19.63 -9.03
N LEU A 16 3.14 19.00 -8.69
CA LEU A 16 1.80 19.52 -8.99
C LEU A 16 1.38 20.60 -7.96
N PRO A 17 0.95 21.79 -8.42
CA PRO A 17 0.51 22.85 -7.52
C PRO A 17 -0.65 22.41 -6.62
N GLY A 18 -0.48 22.56 -5.31
CA GLY A 18 -1.52 22.24 -4.32
C GLY A 18 -1.75 20.74 -4.06
N ALA A 19 -1.00 19.84 -4.69
CA ALA A 19 -1.16 18.38 -4.52
C ALA A 19 -0.52 17.84 -3.23
N GLY A 20 0.28 18.64 -2.51
CA GLY A 20 0.91 18.24 -1.26
C GLY A 20 2.16 17.38 -1.48
N ILE A 21 2.10 16.10 -1.13
CA ILE A 21 3.25 15.18 -1.14
C ILE A 21 3.10 14.18 -2.28
N GLY A 22 4.14 14.07 -3.10
CA GLY A 22 4.30 13.09 -4.17
C GLY A 22 5.27 11.98 -3.80
N VAL A 23 5.40 10.99 -4.70
CA VAL A 23 6.36 9.89 -4.60
C VAL A 23 7.33 9.98 -5.76
N PHE A 24 8.63 9.98 -5.47
CA PHE A 24 9.68 10.16 -6.46
C PHE A 24 10.61 8.96 -6.49
N VAL A 25 11.06 8.57 -7.67
CA VAL A 25 12.19 7.65 -7.80
C VAL A 25 13.45 8.46 -7.52
N THR A 26 14.14 8.23 -6.40
CA THR A 26 15.31 9.05 -5.99
C THR A 26 16.65 8.41 -6.34
N ARG A 27 16.68 7.10 -6.55
CA ARG A 27 17.86 6.35 -6.97
C ARG A 27 17.48 5.25 -7.96
N GLY A 28 18.38 4.95 -8.88
CA GLY A 28 18.23 3.86 -9.84
C GLY A 28 17.20 4.17 -10.94
N GLN A 29 16.63 3.10 -11.48
CA GLN A 29 15.65 3.16 -12.56
C GLN A 29 14.63 2.03 -12.38
N VAL A 30 13.36 2.34 -12.63
CA VAL A 30 12.29 1.36 -12.67
C VAL A 30 12.06 0.95 -14.14
N PRO A 31 12.28 -0.32 -14.53
CA PRO A 31 11.85 -0.84 -15.84
C PRO A 31 10.32 -0.82 -15.99
N LYS A 32 9.79 -0.97 -17.22
CA LYS A 32 8.36 -1.19 -17.45
C LYS A 32 7.94 -2.55 -16.87
N GLY A 33 6.74 -2.63 -16.29
CA GLY A 33 6.15 -3.86 -15.77
C GLY A 33 6.63 -4.24 -14.38
N VAL A 34 7.34 -3.35 -13.69
CA VAL A 34 7.91 -3.59 -12.36
C VAL A 34 7.02 -2.96 -11.30
N VAL A 35 6.84 -3.64 -10.18
CA VAL A 35 6.12 -3.08 -9.02
C VAL A 35 6.94 -1.95 -8.42
N VAL A 36 6.32 -0.78 -8.30
CA VAL A 36 6.92 0.48 -7.83
C VAL A 36 6.49 0.83 -6.41
N ALA A 37 5.28 0.43 -6.01
CA ALA A 37 4.70 0.73 -4.71
C ALA A 37 3.53 -0.22 -4.38
N MET A 38 3.12 -0.23 -3.12
CA MET A 38 1.91 -0.88 -2.64
C MET A 38 0.94 0.22 -2.20
N TYR A 39 -0.35 0.05 -2.51
CA TYR A 39 -1.39 0.90 -2.00
C TYR A 39 -1.73 0.47 -0.56
N PRO A 40 -1.38 1.28 0.45
CA PRO A 40 -1.58 0.93 1.84
C PRO A 40 -3.06 1.00 2.21
N GLY A 41 -3.45 0.33 3.29
CA GLY A 41 -4.76 0.57 3.88
C GLY A 41 -5.42 -0.62 4.56
N THR A 42 -6.56 -0.35 5.20
CA THR A 42 -7.40 -1.39 5.77
C THR A 42 -8.22 -2.05 4.68
N VAL A 43 -8.19 -3.38 4.61
CA VAL A 43 -8.89 -4.20 3.63
C VAL A 43 -10.25 -4.59 4.20
N TYR A 44 -11.32 -4.29 3.48
CA TYR A 44 -12.70 -4.65 3.83
C TYR A 44 -13.27 -5.59 2.77
N GLN A 45 -13.90 -6.66 3.21
CA GLN A 45 -14.79 -7.45 2.36
C GLN A 45 -16.05 -6.69 2.00
N ALA A 46 -16.76 -7.17 0.98
CA ALA A 46 -17.94 -6.51 0.44
C ALA A 46 -19.08 -6.34 1.46
N ASP A 47 -19.14 -7.20 2.47
CA ASP A 47 -20.14 -7.23 3.55
C ASP A 47 -19.68 -6.51 4.83
N GLU A 48 -18.45 -6.00 4.88
CA GLU A 48 -17.88 -5.38 6.07
C GLU A 48 -18.21 -3.88 6.19
N PRO A 49 -18.33 -3.36 7.42
CA PRO A 49 -18.78 -1.99 7.65
C PRO A 49 -17.70 -0.96 7.31
N VAL A 50 -17.87 -0.28 6.17
CA VAL A 50 -17.00 0.83 5.71
C VAL A 50 -17.61 2.23 5.86
N PHE A 51 -18.90 2.32 6.22
CA PHE A 51 -19.72 3.52 5.98
C PHE A 51 -19.09 4.82 6.50
N PHE A 52 -18.81 4.92 7.81
CA PHE A 52 -18.35 6.17 8.41
C PHE A 52 -16.98 6.63 7.89
N GLN A 53 -16.03 5.70 7.73
CA GLN A 53 -14.70 5.98 7.19
C GLN A 53 -14.72 6.29 5.68
N SER A 54 -15.77 5.90 4.97
CA SER A 54 -15.92 6.17 3.53
C SER A 54 -16.49 7.56 3.20
N ILE A 55 -17.12 8.24 4.16
CA ILE A 55 -17.77 9.54 3.93
C ILE A 55 -16.71 10.57 3.50
N ARG A 56 -16.82 11.05 2.25
CA ARG A 56 -15.88 12.01 1.63
C ARG A 56 -14.41 11.56 1.70
N ASN A 57 -14.17 10.25 1.65
CA ASN A 57 -12.82 9.70 1.64
C ASN A 57 -12.40 9.32 0.21
N PRO A 58 -11.56 10.13 -0.46
CA PRO A 58 -11.10 9.85 -1.82
C PRO A 58 -10.04 8.73 -1.87
N PHE A 59 -9.59 8.22 -0.72
CA PHE A 59 -8.57 7.17 -0.61
C PHE A 59 -9.18 5.78 -0.37
N VAL A 60 -10.49 5.62 -0.56
CA VAL A 60 -11.11 4.30 -0.61
C VAL A 60 -11.00 3.77 -2.04
N PHE A 61 -10.15 2.78 -2.23
CA PHE A 61 -10.00 2.05 -3.48
C PHE A 61 -10.98 0.87 -3.51
N ARG A 62 -11.78 0.76 -4.58
CA ARG A 62 -12.71 -0.37 -4.78
C ARG A 62 -12.17 -1.32 -5.85
N CYS A 63 -11.89 -2.56 -5.46
CA CYS A 63 -11.54 -3.64 -6.36
C CYS A 63 -12.78 -4.14 -7.12
N ILE A 64 -12.55 -4.84 -8.25
CA ILE A 64 -13.61 -5.39 -9.10
C ILE A 64 -14.48 -6.44 -8.38
N ASP A 65 -13.91 -7.15 -7.41
CA ASP A 65 -14.57 -8.13 -6.55
C ASP A 65 -15.29 -7.48 -5.34
N ALA A 66 -15.49 -6.15 -5.38
CA ALA A 66 -16.08 -5.32 -4.33
C ALA A 66 -15.29 -5.26 -3.02
N VAL A 67 -14.09 -5.84 -2.94
CA VAL A 67 -13.16 -5.59 -1.84
C VAL A 67 -12.78 -4.12 -1.83
N LEU A 68 -12.74 -3.51 -0.66
CA LEU A 68 -12.36 -2.11 -0.47
C LEU A 68 -11.03 -2.01 0.27
N ILE A 69 -10.20 -1.04 -0.11
CA ILE A 69 -8.97 -0.71 0.59
C ILE A 69 -9.05 0.76 0.99
N ASP A 70 -9.07 1.02 2.30
CA ASP A 70 -9.06 2.37 2.87
C ASP A 70 -7.63 2.81 3.17
N GLY A 71 -7.05 3.57 2.24
CA GLY A 71 -5.68 4.10 2.32
C GLY A 71 -5.59 5.48 2.96
N ASN A 72 -6.62 5.95 3.67
CA ASN A 72 -6.59 7.26 4.32
C ASN A 72 -5.76 7.23 5.62
N ASP A 73 -4.73 8.07 5.67
CA ASP A 73 -3.77 8.13 6.77
C ASP A 73 -4.23 8.99 7.96
N LYS A 74 -5.47 9.51 7.91
CA LYS A 74 -6.06 10.44 8.88
C LYS A 74 -7.35 9.91 9.50
N GLY A 75 -7.77 10.57 10.58
CA GLY A 75 -9.10 10.40 11.18
C GLY A 75 -9.44 8.95 11.57
N LEU A 76 -10.70 8.57 11.34
CA LEU A 76 -11.24 7.25 11.65
C LEU A 76 -10.50 6.13 10.91
N SER A 77 -10.16 6.31 9.63
CA SER A 77 -9.41 5.35 8.83
C SER A 77 -8.08 4.96 9.47
N LYS A 78 -7.31 5.96 9.93
CA LYS A 78 -6.07 5.76 10.68
C LYS A 78 -6.28 4.96 11.96
N LEU A 79 -7.34 5.29 12.70
CA LEU A 79 -7.66 4.62 13.97
C LEU A 79 -8.03 3.16 13.74
N VAL A 80 -8.84 2.88 12.72
CA VAL A 80 -9.22 1.50 12.34
C VAL A 80 -7.99 0.70 11.94
N PHE A 81 -7.13 1.23 11.06
CA PHE A 81 -5.91 0.53 10.66
C PHE A 81 -5.04 0.17 11.88
N ARG A 82 -4.80 1.13 12.79
CA ARG A 82 -4.02 0.90 14.01
C ARG A 82 -4.65 -0.14 14.93
N SER A 83 -5.98 -0.12 15.04
CA SER A 83 -6.74 -1.11 15.83
C SER A 83 -6.55 -2.52 15.28
N CYS A 84 -6.77 -2.71 13.98
CA CYS A 84 -6.59 -4.00 13.31
C CYS A 84 -5.12 -4.46 13.38
N SER A 85 -4.16 -3.56 13.16
CA SER A 85 -2.73 -3.85 13.29
C SER A 85 -2.34 -4.30 14.70
N GLY A 86 -2.91 -3.67 15.73
CA GLY A 86 -2.72 -4.05 17.12
C GLY A 86 -3.34 -5.42 17.46
N ARG A 87 -4.54 -5.69 16.94
CA ARG A 87 -5.23 -6.98 17.08
C ARG A 87 -4.42 -8.13 16.50
N ASP A 88 -3.82 -7.91 15.34
CA ASP A 88 -3.14 -8.96 14.57
C ASP A 88 -1.70 -9.23 15.06
N ARG A 89 -1.20 -8.49 16.06
CA ARG A 89 0.15 -8.68 16.60
C ARG A 89 0.30 -10.07 17.24
N LEU A 90 1.35 -10.80 16.86
CA LEU A 90 1.69 -12.10 17.44
C LEU A 90 3.00 -12.00 18.23
N GLY A 91 2.90 -11.85 19.55
CA GLY A 91 4.06 -11.73 20.43
C GLY A 91 4.99 -10.58 20.00
N PRO A 92 6.28 -10.85 19.68
CA PRO A 92 7.19 -9.82 19.18
C PRO A 92 6.93 -9.41 17.73
N PHE A 93 6.17 -10.19 16.96
CA PHE A 93 5.98 -9.99 15.53
C PHE A 93 4.86 -9.00 15.21
N ARG A 94 5.22 -7.98 14.42
CA ARG A 94 4.26 -7.07 13.77
C ARG A 94 3.83 -7.70 12.44
N LEU A 95 2.53 -7.75 12.17
CA LEU A 95 2.01 -8.41 10.96
C LEU A 95 1.54 -7.43 9.88
N SER A 96 1.79 -6.14 10.07
CA SER A 96 1.50 -5.10 9.10
C SER A 96 2.44 -3.92 9.31
N ASP A 97 2.82 -3.24 8.24
CA ASP A 97 3.56 -1.99 8.30
C ASP A 97 2.63 -0.84 8.69
N SER A 98 2.87 -0.20 9.84
CA SER A 98 2.16 1.02 10.26
C SER A 98 2.94 2.31 9.97
N SER A 99 4.16 2.20 9.46
CA SER A 99 5.03 3.36 9.19
C SER A 99 4.50 4.24 8.07
N TRP A 100 3.67 3.72 7.15
CA TRP A 100 2.98 4.50 6.13
C TRP A 100 2.05 5.58 6.72
N LEU A 101 1.59 5.41 7.96
CA LEU A 101 0.81 6.40 8.71
C LEU A 101 1.67 7.53 9.31
N THR A 102 2.98 7.53 9.02
CA THR A 102 3.99 8.48 9.49
C THR A 102 4.68 9.16 8.31
N SER A 103 5.53 10.15 8.60
CA SER A 103 6.33 10.82 7.58
C SER A 103 7.36 9.90 6.90
N CYS A 104 7.81 8.84 7.58
CA CYS A 104 8.93 7.99 7.14
C CYS A 104 8.48 6.53 7.02
N PRO A 105 7.93 6.11 5.86
CA PRO A 105 7.56 4.72 5.62
C PRO A 105 8.80 3.83 5.51
N GLU A 106 8.72 2.61 6.03
CA GLU A 106 9.80 1.62 6.09
C GLU A 106 9.69 0.55 5.00
N ASN A 107 8.51 0.36 4.38
CA ASN A 107 8.28 -0.69 3.39
C ASN A 107 9.21 -0.56 2.15
N PRO A 108 10.08 -1.56 1.89
CA PRO A 108 10.98 -1.58 0.74
C PRO A 108 10.39 -2.17 -0.57
N LEU A 109 9.14 -2.69 -0.56
CA LEU A 109 8.34 -3.27 -1.68
C LEU A 109 8.87 -4.58 -2.31
N ALA A 110 8.10 -5.56 -2.82
CA ALA A 110 6.65 -5.85 -2.87
C ALA A 110 6.39 -7.33 -3.25
N GLU A 111 5.22 -7.89 -2.90
CA GLU A 111 4.62 -9.11 -3.50
C GLU A 111 3.09 -8.91 -3.71
N PHE A 112 2.52 -9.52 -4.77
CA PHE A 112 1.16 -9.24 -5.29
C PHE A 112 0.04 -10.09 -4.66
N ASP A 113 0.40 -11.22 -4.07
CA ASP A 113 -0.47 -12.04 -3.24
C ASP A 113 0.41 -12.61 -2.13
N VAL A 114 0.06 -12.34 -0.88
CA VAL A 114 0.82 -12.84 0.27
C VAL A 114 0.35 -14.28 0.50
N PRO A 115 1.17 -15.30 0.22
CA PRO A 115 0.75 -16.69 0.39
C PRO A 115 0.50 -17.00 1.88
N GLU A 116 -0.27 -18.04 2.17
CA GLU A 116 -0.62 -18.36 3.56
C GLU A 116 0.61 -18.65 4.44
N ASP A 117 1.64 -19.24 3.83
CA ASP A 117 2.94 -19.57 4.41
C ASP A 117 3.98 -18.45 4.31
N PHE A 118 3.57 -17.23 3.92
CA PHE A 118 4.47 -16.08 3.89
C PHE A 118 5.10 -15.83 5.28
N PRO A 119 6.43 -15.68 5.36
CA PRO A 119 7.15 -15.58 6.63
C PRO A 119 6.59 -14.49 7.54
N LEU A 120 6.30 -14.85 8.80
CA LEU A 120 5.69 -13.94 9.77
C LEU A 120 6.55 -12.69 10.00
N GLU A 121 7.88 -12.86 9.98
CA GLU A 121 8.86 -11.80 10.18
C GLU A 121 8.82 -10.73 9.09
N LEU A 122 8.38 -11.10 7.88
CA LEU A 122 8.32 -10.20 6.73
C LEU A 122 6.96 -9.50 6.61
N ARG A 123 5.93 -9.97 7.32
CA ARG A 123 4.60 -9.35 7.30
C ARG A 123 4.60 -7.92 7.84
N GLN A 124 5.60 -7.57 8.66
CA GLN A 124 5.80 -6.20 9.15
C GLN A 124 6.06 -5.17 8.04
N TYR A 125 6.33 -5.60 6.81
CA TYR A 125 6.53 -4.73 5.65
C TYR A 125 5.30 -4.64 4.74
N LEU A 126 4.22 -5.37 5.04
CA LEU A 126 2.99 -5.32 4.26
C LEU A 126 2.10 -4.19 4.79
N PRO A 127 1.79 -3.15 3.99
CA PRO A 127 1.10 -1.96 4.48
C PRO A 127 -0.43 -2.14 4.49
N ASN A 128 -0.89 -3.39 4.55
CA ASN A 128 -2.29 -3.76 4.50
C ASN A 128 -2.65 -4.57 5.75
N VAL A 129 -3.89 -4.42 6.22
CA VAL A 129 -4.44 -5.20 7.33
C VAL A 129 -5.91 -5.48 7.06
N ASN A 130 -6.38 -6.68 7.37
CA ASN A 130 -7.78 -7.04 7.20
C ASN A 130 -8.64 -6.39 8.30
N TYR A 131 -9.81 -5.87 7.94
CA TYR A 131 -10.73 -5.28 8.91
C TYR A 131 -11.19 -6.32 9.93
N SER A 132 -11.60 -7.52 9.49
CA SER A 132 -11.84 -8.67 10.37
C SER A 132 -10.68 -9.66 10.39
N LEU A 133 -10.75 -10.65 11.28
CA LEU A 133 -9.79 -11.75 11.33
C LEU A 133 -9.94 -12.62 10.07
N GLN A 134 -9.11 -12.35 9.06
CA GLN A 134 -9.02 -13.13 7.83
C GLN A 134 -7.59 -13.58 7.55
N ARG A 135 -7.44 -14.81 7.04
CA ARG A 135 -6.14 -15.45 6.83
C ARG A 135 -5.40 -14.95 5.59
N ARG A 136 -6.12 -14.62 4.51
CA ARG A 136 -5.52 -14.13 3.26
C ARG A 136 -5.49 -12.60 3.27
N LEU A 137 -4.32 -12.02 3.05
CA LEU A 137 -4.17 -10.57 2.93
C LEU A 137 -4.18 -10.19 1.44
N ARG A 138 -5.02 -9.22 1.08
CA ARG A 138 -5.01 -8.60 -0.25
C ARG A 138 -4.08 -7.40 -0.24
N CYS A 139 -3.19 -7.33 -1.22
CA CYS A 139 -2.41 -6.14 -1.51
C CYS A 139 -2.79 -5.61 -2.89
N VAL A 140 -2.81 -4.28 -3.04
CA VAL A 140 -2.84 -3.63 -4.35
C VAL A 140 -1.46 -3.07 -4.61
N VAL A 141 -0.90 -3.40 -5.77
CA VAL A 141 0.42 -2.93 -6.18
C VAL A 141 0.30 -1.93 -7.32
N LEU A 142 1.23 -0.99 -7.37
CA LEU A 142 1.35 -0.01 -8.43
C LEU A 142 2.49 -0.47 -9.34
N VAL A 143 2.17 -0.73 -10.61
CA VAL A 143 3.11 -1.25 -11.61
C VAL A 143 3.47 -0.16 -12.60
N SER A 144 4.74 -0.07 -12.95
CA SER A 144 5.23 0.90 -13.94
C SER A 144 4.72 0.56 -15.35
N LEU A 145 4.03 1.51 -15.99
CA LEU A 145 3.56 1.34 -17.37
C LEU A 145 4.64 1.66 -18.42
N ARG A 146 5.72 2.31 -17.98
CA ARG A 146 6.91 2.64 -18.75
C ARG A 146 8.13 2.61 -17.85
N LYS A 147 9.30 2.79 -18.44
CA LYS A 147 10.52 3.04 -17.71
C LYS A 147 10.44 4.38 -16.96
N ILE A 148 10.89 4.42 -15.70
CA ILE A 148 10.90 5.60 -14.81
C ILE A 148 12.34 5.83 -14.34
N TYR A 149 12.84 7.05 -14.49
CA TYR A 149 14.18 7.47 -14.17
C TYR A 149 14.25 8.16 -12.80
N SER A 150 15.45 8.17 -12.21
CA SER A 150 15.74 8.95 -11.02
C SER A 150 15.38 10.44 -11.23
N GLY A 151 14.70 11.02 -10.25
CA GLY A 151 14.17 12.38 -10.25
C GLY A 151 12.71 12.48 -10.72
N GLU A 152 12.13 11.43 -11.33
CA GLU A 152 10.74 11.48 -11.78
C GLU A 152 9.75 11.25 -10.63
N GLU A 153 8.70 12.09 -10.61
CA GLU A 153 7.51 11.87 -9.79
C GLU A 153 6.64 10.76 -10.41
N VAL A 154 6.20 9.83 -9.57
CA VAL A 154 5.36 8.71 -9.96
C VAL A 154 3.90 9.09 -9.78
N TYR A 155 3.12 8.93 -10.84
CA TYR A 155 1.68 9.15 -10.84
C TYR A 155 0.97 7.82 -11.10
N SER A 156 -0.12 7.62 -10.37
CA SER A 156 -1.05 6.52 -10.60
C SER A 156 -2.42 7.08 -10.90
N ASN A 157 -3.17 6.39 -11.76
CA ASN A 157 -4.60 6.59 -11.86
C ASN A 157 -5.31 5.40 -11.19
N TYR A 158 -6.26 5.70 -10.30
CA TYR A 158 -6.98 4.66 -9.55
C TYR A 158 -8.06 3.95 -10.38
N TYR A 159 -8.05 4.13 -11.70
CA TYR A 159 -9.07 3.64 -12.63
C TYR A 159 -8.56 2.61 -13.64
N THR A 160 -7.25 2.41 -13.75
CA THR A 160 -6.70 1.47 -14.76
C THR A 160 -6.46 0.11 -14.16
N ILE A 161 -7.10 -0.91 -14.74
CA ILE A 161 -6.77 -2.32 -14.49
C ILE A 161 -5.67 -2.71 -15.48
N VAL A 162 -4.53 -3.19 -14.97
CA VAL A 162 -3.46 -3.74 -15.81
C VAL A 162 -3.71 -5.25 -15.96
N HIS A 163 -3.91 -5.71 -17.20
CA HIS A 163 -4.00 -7.12 -17.52
C HIS A 163 -2.60 -7.67 -17.81
N ASN A 164 -2.28 -8.86 -17.31
CA ASN A 164 -1.10 -9.60 -17.78
C ASN A 164 -1.31 -9.89 -19.27
N SER A 165 -0.39 -9.41 -20.11
CA SER A 165 -0.29 -9.74 -21.53
C SER A 165 0.50 -11.02 -21.71
#